data_AF-X1H5Y2-F1
#
_entry.id   AF-X1H5Y2-F1
#
_cell.length_a   1.000
_cell.length_b   1.000
_cell.length_c   1.000
_cell.angle_alpha   90.00
_cell.angle_beta   90.00
_cell.angle_gamma   90.00
#
_symmetry.space_group_name_H-M   'P 1'
#
loop_
_entity.id
_entity.type
_entity.pdbx_description
1 polymer ?
#
loop_
_entity_poly.entity_id
_entity_poly.type
_entity_poly.pdbx_seq_one_letter_code
_entity_poly.pdbx_strand_id
1 'polypeptide(L)'
;GKDLTLDDLEEIGYEAIFIAIGAHRSKKLNIPGESLEGVIDGLSFLKRVNLGKKVEIGKRVAIIGGGNTAVDAARSSIRLGAEKAYLIYRRTKEEMPAILEEIEKAEEEGVKIQRQSLCILIWLIRRHRLALLDQLQ
;
A
#
# COMPACT_ATOMS: atom_id res chain seq x y z
N GLY A 1 8.30 -25.79 2.13
CA GLY A 1 8.28 -25.11 0.81
C GLY A 1 9.58 -24.36 0.62
N LYS A 2 10.36 -24.73 -0.40
CA LYS A 2 11.83 -24.61 -0.56
C LYS A 2 12.62 -25.77 0.03
N ASP A 3 12.52 -26.00 1.34
CA ASP A 3 13.36 -27.02 2.01
C ASP A 3 12.66 -28.37 2.22
N LEU A 4 11.33 -28.37 2.25
CA LEU A 4 10.46 -29.54 2.40
C LEU A 4 9.24 -29.41 1.49
N THR A 5 8.81 -30.50 0.89
CA THR A 5 7.57 -30.67 0.13
C THR A 5 6.46 -31.22 1.03
N LEU A 6 5.24 -31.37 0.50
CA LEU A 6 4.17 -32.03 1.25
C LEU A 6 4.44 -33.53 1.36
N ASP A 7 4.93 -34.14 0.28
CA ASP A 7 5.32 -35.54 0.21
C ASP A 7 6.40 -35.87 1.26
N ASP A 8 7.41 -35.01 1.43
CA ASP A 8 8.43 -35.20 2.49
C ASP A 8 7.80 -35.25 3.89
N LEU A 9 6.76 -34.45 4.15
CA LEU A 9 6.08 -34.42 5.45
C LEU A 9 5.23 -35.68 5.66
N GLU A 10 4.60 -36.19 4.60
CA GLU A 10 3.88 -37.47 4.64
C GLU A 10 4.85 -38.64 4.91
N GLU A 11 6.01 -38.66 4.24
CA GLU A 11 7.04 -39.70 4.41
C GLU A 11 7.67 -39.70 5.82
N ILE A 12 7.79 -38.53 6.45
CA ILE A 12 8.30 -38.41 7.84
C ILE A 12 7.22 -38.80 8.88
N GLY A 13 6.00 -39.11 8.45
CA GLY A 13 4.93 -39.69 9.28
C GLY A 13 3.93 -38.68 9.85
N TYR A 14 3.81 -37.48 9.26
CA TYR A 14 2.74 -36.56 9.64
C TYR A 14 1.39 -37.03 9.08
N GLU A 15 0.41 -37.24 9.95
CA GLU A 15 -0.94 -37.71 9.58
C GLU A 15 -1.89 -36.62 9.08
N ALA A 16 -1.55 -35.35 9.34
CA ALA A 16 -2.32 -34.20 8.88
C ALA A 16 -1.41 -32.97 8.68
N ILE A 17 -1.71 -32.18 7.63
CA ILE A 17 -0.96 -30.97 7.29
C ILE A 17 -1.90 -29.77 7.27
N PHE A 18 -1.57 -28.75 8.05
CA PHE A 18 -2.28 -27.46 8.08
C PHE A 18 -1.41 -26.35 7.50
N ILE A 19 -1.90 -25.69 6.44
CA ILE A 19 -1.16 -24.64 5.72
C ILE A 19 -1.72 -23.26 6.10
N ALA A 20 -0.99 -22.53 6.94
CA ALA A 20 -1.36 -21.19 7.43
C ALA A 20 -0.35 -20.11 7.02
N ILE A 21 0.15 -20.16 5.79
CA ILE A 21 1.18 -19.23 5.29
C ILE A 21 0.64 -17.83 4.95
N GLY A 22 -0.66 -17.56 5.11
CA GLY A 22 -1.25 -16.26 4.79
C GLY A 22 -1.05 -15.79 3.34
N ALA A 23 -1.23 -14.49 3.11
CA ALA A 23 -1.15 -13.85 1.80
C ALA A 23 0.00 -12.83 1.75
N HIS A 24 1.21 -13.30 1.43
CA HIS A 24 2.45 -12.50 1.48
C HIS A 24 2.81 -11.75 0.20
N ARG A 25 1.97 -11.79 -0.85
CA ARG A 25 2.24 -11.12 -2.12
C ARG A 25 1.27 -9.97 -2.34
N SER A 26 1.81 -8.81 -2.68
CA SER A 26 1.02 -7.66 -3.12
C SER A 26 0.42 -7.92 -4.50
N LYS A 27 -0.82 -7.45 -4.69
CA LYS A 27 -1.47 -7.46 -6.01
C LYS A 27 -0.87 -6.36 -6.89
N LYS A 28 -0.40 -6.74 -8.08
CA LYS A 28 0.06 -5.78 -9.09
C LYS A 28 -1.12 -5.04 -9.72
N LEU A 29 -0.92 -3.78 -10.07
CA LEU A 29 -1.92 -2.97 -10.76
C LEU A 29 -1.87 -3.20 -12.27
N ASN A 30 -0.73 -3.67 -12.79
CA ASN A 30 -0.44 -3.88 -14.21
C ASN A 30 -0.68 -2.62 -15.04
N ILE A 31 -0.18 -1.49 -14.54
CA ILE A 31 -0.30 -0.18 -15.19
C ILE A 31 1.06 0.35 -15.64
N PRO A 32 1.10 1.20 -16.70
CA PRO A 32 2.32 1.91 -17.06
C PRO A 32 2.86 2.70 -15.86
N GLY A 33 4.17 2.59 -15.62
CA GLY A 33 4.85 3.29 -14.53
C GLY A 33 4.90 2.56 -13.18
N GLU A 34 4.27 1.39 -13.04
CA GLU A 34 4.30 0.58 -11.81
C GLU A 34 5.73 0.22 -11.34
N SER A 35 6.70 0.14 -12.26
CA SER A 35 8.09 -0.22 -11.96
C SER A 35 9.05 0.98 -11.95
N LEU A 36 8.54 2.21 -11.92
CA LEU A 36 9.38 3.41 -11.85
C LEU A 36 10.05 3.54 -10.48
N GLU A 37 11.21 4.20 -10.46
CA GLU A 37 11.89 4.54 -9.22
C GLU A 37 10.97 5.36 -8.29
N GLY A 38 10.96 5.00 -7.02
CA GLY A 38 10.09 5.60 -6.00
C GLY A 38 8.74 4.90 -5.86
N VAL A 39 8.30 4.08 -6.82
CA VAL A 39 7.07 3.28 -6.70
C VAL A 39 7.38 2.01 -5.90
N ILE A 40 6.63 1.81 -4.81
CA ILE A 40 6.78 0.65 -3.92
C ILE A 40 5.41 0.09 -3.56
N ASP A 41 5.28 -1.22 -3.52
CA ASP A 41 4.04 -1.86 -3.09
C ASP A 41 3.85 -1.70 -1.57
N GLY A 42 2.59 -1.62 -1.12
CA GLY A 42 2.27 -1.33 0.28
C GLY A 42 2.84 -2.35 1.26
N LEU A 43 2.88 -3.64 0.91
CA LEU A 43 3.42 -4.67 1.79
C LEU A 43 4.94 -4.53 1.93
N SER A 44 5.67 -4.34 0.83
CA SER A 44 7.12 -4.09 0.89
C SER A 44 7.46 -2.82 1.66
N PHE A 45 6.68 -1.75 1.46
CA PHE A 45 6.84 -0.50 2.20
C PHE A 45 6.66 -0.71 3.70
N LEU A 46 5.51 -1.22 4.13
CA LEU A 46 5.23 -1.45 5.55
C LEU A 46 6.21 -2.45 6.17
N LYS A 47 6.61 -3.50 5.44
CA LYS A 47 7.63 -4.43 5.92
C LYS A 47 8.97 -3.73 6.18
N ARG A 48 9.40 -2.79 5.32
CA ARG A 48 10.64 -2.03 5.55
C ARG A 48 10.52 -1.13 6.77
N VAL A 49 9.40 -0.41 6.90
CA VAL A 49 9.11 0.46 8.05
C VAL A 49 9.12 -0.34 9.35
N ASN A 50 8.39 -1.45 9.41
CA ASN A 50 8.27 -2.29 10.61
C ASN A 50 9.58 -2.96 11.01
N LEU A 51 10.47 -3.25 10.06
CA LEU A 51 11.81 -3.79 10.33
C LEU A 51 12.85 -2.70 10.65
N GLY A 52 12.43 -1.44 10.82
CA GLY A 52 13.33 -0.32 11.10
C GLY A 52 14.32 -0.03 9.97
N LYS A 53 14.04 -0.50 8.75
CA LYS A 53 14.90 -0.23 7.59
C LYS A 53 14.71 1.21 7.15
N LYS A 54 15.79 1.85 6.69
CA LYS A 54 15.71 3.18 6.10
C LYS A 54 14.80 3.15 4.87
N VAL A 55 13.75 3.98 4.90
CA VAL A 55 12.84 4.22 3.77
C VAL A 55 12.97 5.68 3.39
N GLU A 56 13.40 5.95 2.15
CA GLU A 56 13.40 7.32 1.63
C GLU A 56 11.97 7.71 1.28
N ILE A 57 11.49 8.81 1.86
CA ILE A 57 10.16 9.35 1.60
C ILE A 57 10.28 10.70 0.89
N GLY A 58 9.42 10.93 -0.10
CA GLY A 58 9.30 12.23 -0.75
C GLY A 58 8.48 13.20 0.10
N LYS A 59 8.56 14.50 -0.22
CA LYS A 59 7.71 15.53 0.41
C LYS A 59 6.21 15.28 0.18
N ARG A 60 5.85 14.69 -0.96
CA ARG A 60 4.47 14.37 -1.34
C ARG A 60 4.38 12.91 -1.73
N VAL A 61 3.45 12.19 -1.11
CA VAL A 61 3.27 10.75 -1.28
C VAL A 61 1.84 10.46 -1.69
N ALA A 62 1.66 9.63 -2.71
CA ALA A 62 0.36 9.11 -3.12
C ALA A 62 0.26 7.62 -2.78
N ILE A 63 -0.81 7.22 -2.12
CA ILE A 63 -1.08 5.87 -1.63
C ILE A 63 -2.37 5.39 -2.27
N ILE A 64 -2.33 4.22 -2.90
CA ILE A 64 -3.38 3.77 -3.82
C ILE A 64 -4.08 2.58 -3.21
N GLY A 65 -5.35 2.77 -2.86
CA GLY A 65 -6.16 1.78 -2.18
C GLY A 65 -6.96 2.38 -1.04
N GLY A 66 -7.84 1.57 -0.44
CA GLY A 66 -8.70 1.99 0.66
C GLY A 66 -8.84 0.96 1.79
N GLY A 67 -8.01 -0.08 1.79
CA GLY A 67 -7.94 -1.04 2.90
C GLY A 67 -6.93 -0.63 3.97
N ASN A 68 -6.87 -1.39 5.06
CA ASN A 68 -5.98 -1.08 6.20
C ASN A 68 -4.52 -0.88 5.77
N THR A 69 -4.01 -1.70 4.85
CA THR A 69 -2.65 -1.52 4.29
C THR A 69 -2.43 -0.13 3.69
N ALA A 70 -3.43 0.45 3.03
CA ALA A 70 -3.31 1.80 2.47
C ALA A 70 -3.33 2.87 3.56
N VAL A 71 -4.19 2.69 4.58
CA VAL A 71 -4.26 3.59 5.74
C VAL A 71 -2.95 3.58 6.53
N ASP A 72 -2.44 2.39 6.84
CA ASP A 72 -1.16 2.20 7.53
C ASP A 72 -0.01 2.81 6.75
N ALA A 73 0.01 2.63 5.42
CA ALA A 73 1.05 3.20 4.57
C ALA A 73 0.99 4.74 4.55
N ALA A 74 -0.21 5.33 4.54
CA ALA A 74 -0.40 6.77 4.56
C ALA A 74 0.06 7.38 5.89
N ARG A 75 -0.37 6.82 7.03
CA ARG A 75 0.06 7.25 8.37
C ARG A 75 1.57 7.10 8.55
N SER A 76 2.12 5.96 8.14
CA SER A 76 3.57 5.73 8.18
C SER A 76 4.34 6.75 7.32
N SER A 77 3.80 7.14 6.17
CA SER A 77 4.43 8.16 5.31
C SER A 77 4.51 9.53 6.00
N ILE A 78 3.45 9.95 6.70
CA ILE A 78 3.45 11.18 7.50
C ILE A 78 4.52 11.10 8.61
N ARG A 79 4.55 9.99 9.36
CA ARG A 79 5.51 9.79 10.47
C ARG A 79 6.97 9.73 10.01
N LEU A 80 7.21 9.31 8.76
CA LEU A 80 8.53 9.34 8.13
C LEU A 80 8.93 10.74 7.63
N GLY A 81 8.06 11.75 7.74
CA GLY A 81 8.35 13.14 7.42
C GLY A 81 7.83 13.61 6.06
N ALA A 82 6.87 12.90 5.44
CA ALA A 82 6.18 13.44 4.28
C ALA A 82 5.35 14.68 4.66
N GLU A 83 5.50 15.79 3.92
CA GLU A 83 4.70 17.00 4.13
C GLU A 83 3.23 16.80 3.76
N LYS A 84 2.95 15.94 2.75
CA LYS A 84 1.59 15.59 2.32
C LYS A 84 1.50 14.12 1.93
N ALA A 85 0.56 13.39 2.54
CA ALA A 85 0.17 12.05 2.12
C ALA A 85 -1.26 12.07 1.56
N TYR A 86 -1.43 11.52 0.37
CA TYR A 86 -2.72 11.42 -0.32
C TYR A 86 -3.15 9.97 -0.41
N LEU A 87 -4.27 9.62 0.21
CA LEU A 87 -4.88 8.30 0.07
C LEU A 87 -5.94 8.36 -1.03
N ILE A 88 -5.62 7.74 -2.17
CA ILE A 88 -6.44 7.78 -3.38
C ILE A 88 -7.23 6.48 -3.47
N TYR A 89 -8.56 6.62 -3.38
CA TYR A 89 -9.47 5.50 -3.45
C TYR A 89 -10.47 5.66 -4.58
N ARG A 90 -10.71 4.56 -5.31
CA ARG A 90 -11.55 4.52 -6.51
C ARG A 90 -13.06 4.66 -6.22
N ARG A 91 -13.45 4.66 -4.96
CA ARG A 91 -14.82 4.60 -4.46
C ARG A 91 -15.03 5.69 -3.40
N THR A 92 -16.17 5.70 -2.72
CA THR A 92 -16.41 6.65 -1.64
C THR A 92 -15.73 6.23 -0.33
N LYS A 93 -15.73 7.12 0.67
CA LYS A 93 -15.15 6.83 2.00
C LYS A 93 -15.96 5.75 2.71
N GLU A 94 -17.28 5.78 2.54
CA GLU A 94 -18.24 4.84 3.11
C GLU A 94 -18.04 3.42 2.57
N GLU A 95 -17.45 3.29 1.37
CA GLU A 95 -17.11 2.02 0.74
C GLU A 95 -15.66 1.58 1.02
N MET A 96 -14.92 2.29 1.87
CA MET A 96 -13.55 1.87 2.22
C MET A 96 -13.59 0.60 3.07
N PRO A 97 -12.85 -0.45 2.69
CA PRO A 97 -12.77 -1.67 3.51
C PRO A 97 -11.91 -1.51 4.77
N ALA A 98 -11.21 -0.37 4.93
CA ALA A 98 -10.47 -0.07 6.14
C ALA A 98 -11.41 0.18 7.33
N ILE A 99 -10.92 -0.08 8.54
CA ILE A 99 -11.65 0.17 9.78
C ILE A 99 -11.91 1.67 9.92
N LEU A 100 -13.16 2.08 10.19
CA LEU A 100 -13.55 3.49 10.25
C LEU A 100 -12.68 4.32 11.21
N GLU A 101 -12.43 3.79 12.41
CA GLU A 101 -11.57 4.43 13.42
C GLU A 101 -10.14 4.67 12.91
N GLU A 102 -9.60 3.76 12.09
CA GLU A 102 -8.27 3.91 11.48
C GLU A 102 -8.26 4.99 10.39
N ILE A 103 -9.37 5.11 9.65
CA ILE A 103 -9.55 6.17 8.65
C ILE A 103 -9.60 7.54 9.34
N GLU A 104 -10.37 7.67 10.42
CA GLU A 104 -10.50 8.90 11.20
C GLU A 104 -9.15 9.33 11.79
N LYS A 105 -8.42 8.41 12.43
CA LYS A 105 -7.06 8.67 12.95
C LYS A 105 -6.09 9.08 11.85
N ALA A 106 -6.22 8.53 10.64
CA ALA A 106 -5.38 8.94 9.52
C ALA A 106 -5.66 10.39 9.09
N GLU A 107 -6.92 10.80 9.07
CA GLU A 107 -7.30 12.20 8.78
C GLU A 107 -6.82 13.15 9.88
N GLU A 108 -6.89 12.75 11.15
CA GLU A 108 -6.32 13.49 12.30
C GLU A 108 -4.81 13.67 12.18
N GLU A 109 -4.09 12.65 11.69
CA GLU A 109 -2.65 12.73 11.37
C GLU A 109 -2.35 13.56 10.10
N GLY A 110 -3.38 14.09 9.43
CA GLY A 110 -3.24 14.99 8.29
C GLY A 110 -3.23 14.30 6.91
N VAL A 111 -3.55 13.00 6.83
CA VAL A 111 -3.71 12.29 5.56
C VAL A 111 -4.88 12.90 4.78
N LYS A 112 -4.67 13.17 3.49
CA LYS A 112 -5.70 13.69 2.59
C LYS A 112 -6.34 12.56 1.81
N ILE A 113 -7.60 12.24 2.09
CA ILE A 113 -8.34 11.21 1.37
C ILE A 113 -8.98 11.81 0.12
N GLN A 114 -8.56 11.33 -1.05
CA GLN A 114 -9.09 11.73 -2.35
C GLN A 114 -10.05 10.65 -2.87
N ARG A 115 -11.34 11.00 -2.95
CA ARG A 115 -12.44 10.12 -3.33
C ARG A 115 -12.70 10.16 -4.84
N GLN A 116 -13.42 9.15 -5.35
CA GLN A 116 -13.93 9.08 -6.73
C GLN A 116 -12.88 9.30 -7.83
N SER A 117 -11.61 9.01 -7.54
CA SER A 117 -10.56 9.10 -8.53
C SER A 117 -10.44 7.74 -9.22
N LEU A 118 -10.97 7.63 -10.45
CA LEU A 118 -10.64 6.53 -11.33
C LEU A 118 -9.16 6.70 -11.74
N CYS A 119 -8.24 6.16 -10.95
CA CYS A 119 -6.83 6.46 -11.13
C CYS A 119 -6.27 5.67 -12.32
N ILE A 120 -6.25 6.32 -13.49
CA ILE A 120 -5.23 6.11 -14.51
C ILE A 120 -4.11 7.11 -14.16
N LEU A 121 -2.90 6.59 -13.89
CA LEU A 121 -1.67 7.29 -13.49
C LEU A 121 -1.52 7.73 -12.02
N ILE A 122 -0.45 7.23 -11.36
CA ILE A 122 0.10 7.77 -10.10
C ILE A 122 1.59 8.05 -10.28
N TRP A 123 1.99 9.29 -9.99
CA TRP A 123 3.35 9.80 -10.08
C TRP A 123 3.98 9.97 -8.70
N LEU A 124 5.23 9.54 -8.52
CA LEU A 124 6.12 10.11 -7.51
C LEU A 124 6.91 11.25 -8.12
N ILE A 125 6.80 12.42 -7.50
CA ILE A 125 7.43 13.64 -8.00
C ILE A 125 8.72 13.89 -7.23
N ARG A 126 9.86 13.65 -7.89
CA ARG A 126 11.02 14.52 -7.72
C ARG A 126 10.92 15.63 -8.78
N ARG A 127 10.85 16.89 -8.31
CA ARG A 127 10.58 18.16 -9.03
C ARG A 127 9.11 18.49 -9.38
N HIS A 128 8.46 19.20 -8.45
CA HIS A 128 7.38 20.17 -8.61
C HIS A 128 6.14 19.99 -9.53
N ARG A 129 5.91 18.93 -10.32
CA ARG A 129 4.64 18.79 -11.08
C ARG A 129 3.83 17.55 -10.75
N LEU A 130 2.66 17.73 -10.14
CA LEU A 130 1.52 16.81 -10.27
C LEU A 130 0.87 17.18 -11.60
N ALA A 131 0.92 16.29 -12.59
CA ALA A 131 0.17 16.45 -13.83
C ALA A 131 -0.77 15.25 -13.98
N LEU A 132 -2.04 15.45 -13.60
CA LEU A 132 -3.24 15.14 -14.39
C LEU A 132 -4.48 15.20 -13.49
N LEU A 133 -5.28 16.26 -13.66
CA LEU A 133 -6.70 16.32 -13.27
C LEU A 133 -7.35 17.53 -13.97
N ASP A 134 -7.28 17.56 -15.31
CA ASP A 134 -7.92 18.61 -16.12
C ASP A 134 -8.61 18.08 -17.39
N GLN A 135 -8.88 16.77 -17.47
CA GLN A 135 -9.71 16.23 -18.53
C GLN A 135 -10.76 15.32 -17.91
N LEU A 136 -11.89 15.92 -17.54
CA LEU A 136 -13.25 15.40 -17.57
C LEU A 136 -14.15 16.57 -17.13
N GLN A 137 -14.43 17.48 -18.08
CA GLN A 137 -15.65 18.28 -18.09
C GLN A 137 -16.81 17.41 -18.60
#